data_AF-A0A957I8U2-F1
#
_entry.id   AF-A0A957I8U2-F1
#
_cell.length_a   1.000
_cell.length_b   1.000
_cell.length_c   1.000
_cell.angle_alpha   90.00
_cell.angle_beta   90.00
_cell.angle_gamma   90.00
#
_symmetry.space_group_name_H-M   'P 1'
#
loop_
_entity.id
_entity.type
_entity.pdbx_description
1 polymer ?
#
loop_
_entity_poly.entity_id
_entity_poly.type
_entity_poly.pdbx_seq_one_letter_code
_entity_poly.pdbx_strand_id
1 'polypeptide(L)'
;MLRAGVWTLPQTIAELLAWLWQRWELEVAHRQMKSGLGLGEKQCWNDRSTVATVQWSVWVYALMMLSGYRAWGNDCGLGPPGLWYPTPQRWSFNTLWRGFRTEMWQQAEFRATWTWSRDNWLEKETLWSALFNATLASARV
;
A
#
# COMPACT_ATOMS: atom_id res chain seq x y z
N MET A 1 11.63 16.75 -34.56
CA MET A 1 12.63 17.82 -34.77
C MET A 1 13.24 17.59 -36.14
N LEU A 2 13.47 18.63 -36.94
CA LEU A 2 14.14 18.49 -38.23
C LEU A 2 15.64 18.35 -37.99
N ARG A 3 16.22 17.19 -38.32
CA ARG A 3 17.68 16.98 -38.38
C ARG A 3 18.04 16.69 -39.82
N ALA A 4 18.91 17.53 -40.40
CA ALA A 4 19.39 17.39 -41.78
C ALA A 4 18.26 17.25 -42.83
N GLY A 5 17.16 17.99 -42.69
CA GLY A 5 16.04 17.96 -43.63
C GLY A 5 15.10 16.75 -43.51
N VAL A 6 15.41 15.80 -42.62
CA VAL A 6 14.57 14.64 -42.33
C VAL A 6 13.87 14.84 -40.98
N TRP A 7 12.58 14.50 -40.92
CA TRP A 7 11.85 14.52 -39.66
C TRP A 7 12.31 13.36 -38.80
N THR A 8 12.91 13.66 -37.65
CA THR A 8 13.31 12.64 -36.68
C THR A 8 12.62 12.89 -35.34
N LEU A 9 12.28 11.80 -34.64
CA LEU A 9 11.81 11.88 -33.26
C LEU A 9 12.92 12.52 -32.39
N PRO A 10 12.55 13.36 -31.41
CA PRO A 10 13.52 14.02 -30.54
C PRO A 10 14.21 13.04 -29.58
N GLN A 11 13.55 11.92 -29.28
CA GLN A 11 14.07 10.82 -28.45
C GLN A 11 14.03 9.52 -29.26
N THR A 12 14.77 8.52 -28.77
CA THR A 12 14.69 7.17 -29.33
C THR A 12 13.29 6.58 -29.11
N ILE A 13 12.89 5.65 -29.98
CA ILE A 13 11.61 4.93 -29.83
C ILE A 13 11.56 4.21 -28.47
N ALA A 14 12.67 3.63 -28.02
CA ALA A 14 12.76 2.94 -26.74
C ALA A 14 12.48 3.89 -25.56
N GLU A 15 13.04 5.10 -25.56
CA GLU A 15 12.78 6.10 -24.52
C GLU A 15 11.31 6.55 -24.52
N LEU A 16 10.73 6.78 -25.70
CA LEU A 16 9.33 7.16 -25.81
C LEU A 16 8.40 6.07 -25.27
N LEU A 17 8.69 4.81 -25.58
CA LEU A 17 7.94 3.67 -25.05
C LEU A 17 8.13 3.52 -23.54
N ALA A 18 9.34 3.76 -23.02
CA ALA A 18 9.60 3.75 -21.59
C ALA A 18 8.80 4.84 -20.85
N TRP A 19 8.77 6.07 -21.38
CA TRP A 19 7.97 7.17 -20.83
C TRP A 19 6.47 6.88 -20.88
N LEU A 20 5.99 6.32 -22.00
CA LEU A 20 4.59 5.92 -22.12
C LEU A 20 4.23 4.84 -21.11
N TRP A 21 5.12 3.87 -20.89
CA TRP A 21 4.94 2.82 -19.90
C TRP A 21 4.92 3.36 -18.46
N GLN A 22 5.80 4.30 -18.13
CA GLN A 22 5.86 4.92 -16.79
C GLN A 22 4.56 5.63 -16.40
N ARG A 23 3.80 6.16 -17.38
CA ARG A 23 2.48 6.77 -17.12
C ARG A 23 1.52 5.74 -16.50
N TRP A 24 1.55 4.50 -16.94
CA TRP A 24 0.69 3.45 -16.42
C TRP A 24 1.02 3.10 -14.96
N GLU A 25 2.31 3.07 -14.61
CA GLU A 25 2.74 2.85 -13.22
C GLU A 25 2.19 3.93 -12.28
N LEU A 26 2.01 5.18 -12.75
CA LEU A 26 1.37 6.24 -11.97
C LEU A 26 -0.12 5.96 -11.71
N GLU A 27 -0.84 5.42 -12.69
CA GLU A 27 -2.24 5.00 -12.53
C GLU A 27 -2.36 3.82 -11.55
N VAL A 28 -1.44 2.87 -11.61
CA VAL A 28 -1.34 1.76 -10.64
C VAL A 28 -1.10 2.29 -9.23
N ALA A 29 -0.18 3.23 -9.06
CA ALA A 29 0.07 3.89 -7.77
C ALA A 29 -1.18 4.61 -7.26
N HIS A 30 -1.87 5.36 -8.11
CA HIS A 30 -3.14 6.01 -7.77
C HIS A 30 -4.20 5.01 -7.30
N ARG A 31 -4.34 3.88 -7.99
CA ARG A 31 -5.28 2.81 -7.60
C ARG A 31 -4.90 2.20 -6.25
N GLN A 32 -3.62 1.91 -6.03
CA GLN A 32 -3.12 1.38 -4.76
C GLN A 32 -3.33 2.35 -3.60
N MET A 33 -3.10 3.65 -3.80
CA MET A 33 -3.35 4.66 -2.76
C MET A 33 -4.86 4.78 -2.45
N LYS A 34 -5.71 4.85 -3.47
CA LYS A 34 -7.16 5.03 -3.28
C LYS A 34 -7.80 3.84 -2.59
N SER A 35 -7.58 2.63 -3.11
CA SER A 35 -8.26 1.40 -2.65
C SER A 35 -7.44 0.61 -1.63
N GLY A 36 -6.11 0.58 -1.76
CA GLY A 36 -5.24 -0.18 -0.86
C GLY A 36 -4.97 0.55 0.46
N LEU A 37 -4.67 1.85 0.39
CA LEU A 37 -4.43 2.69 1.58
C LEU A 37 -5.70 3.41 2.08
N GLY A 38 -6.84 3.21 1.41
CA GLY A 38 -8.12 3.84 1.76
C GLY A 38 -8.11 5.37 1.61
N LEU A 39 -7.22 5.94 0.78
CA LEU A 39 -7.19 7.39 0.54
C LEU A 39 -8.51 7.90 -0.07
N GLY A 40 -9.19 7.07 -0.87
CA GLY A 40 -10.46 7.44 -1.49
C GLY A 40 -11.66 7.45 -0.54
N GLU A 41 -11.53 6.87 0.65
CA GLU A 41 -12.64 6.65 1.59
C GLU A 41 -12.57 7.57 2.82
N LYS A 42 -11.54 8.43 2.91
CA LYS A 42 -11.30 9.28 4.07
C LYS A 42 -12.41 10.32 4.26
N GLN A 43 -13.19 10.15 5.33
CA GLN A 43 -14.16 11.13 5.78
C GLN A 43 -13.49 12.09 6.76
N CYS A 44 -13.49 13.37 6.41
CA CYS A 44 -12.88 14.45 7.18
C CYS A 44 -13.96 15.47 7.55
N TRP A 45 -13.90 16.01 8.78
CA TRP A 45 -14.93 16.90 9.31
C TRP A 45 -14.79 18.35 8.82
N ASN A 46 -13.65 18.74 8.24
CA ASN A 46 -13.43 20.07 7.69
C ASN A 46 -12.51 20.04 6.45
N ASP A 47 -12.61 21.05 5.59
CA ASP A 47 -11.88 21.10 4.30
C ASP A 47 -10.36 21.06 4.47
N ARG A 48 -9.83 21.73 5.50
CA ARG A 48 -8.40 21.74 5.79
C ARG A 48 -7.89 20.33 6.11
N SER A 49 -8.65 19.57 6.91
CA SER A 49 -8.33 18.19 7.27
C SER A 49 -8.47 17.25 6.09
N THR A 50 -9.43 17.49 5.19
CA THR A 50 -9.56 16.76 3.93
C THR A 50 -8.28 16.86 3.10
N VAL A 51 -7.77 18.09 2.89
CA VAL A 51 -6.53 18.30 2.11
C VAL A 51 -5.31 17.73 2.84
N ALA A 52 -5.15 18.06 4.13
CA ALA A 52 -3.98 17.64 4.90
C ALA A 52 -3.87 16.12 5.00
N THR A 53 -4.99 15.42 5.24
CA THR A 53 -4.98 13.96 5.38
C THR A 53 -4.66 13.27 4.06
N VAL A 54 -5.12 13.80 2.92
CA VAL A 54 -4.75 13.28 1.59
C VAL A 54 -3.26 13.43 1.35
N GLN A 55 -2.70 14.65 1.54
CA GLN A 55 -1.27 14.91 1.35
C GLN A 55 -0.40 14.03 2.24
N TRP A 56 -0.76 13.94 3.52
CA TRP A 56 -0.06 13.09 4.48
C TRP A 56 -0.11 11.61 4.08
N SER A 57 -1.26 11.12 3.64
CA SER A 57 -1.41 9.73 3.19
C SER A 57 -0.55 9.40 1.98
N VAL A 58 -0.48 10.31 1.00
CA VAL A 58 0.39 10.15 -0.17
C VAL A 58 1.86 10.10 0.27
N TRP A 59 2.26 10.96 1.21
CA TRP A 59 3.61 10.96 1.75
C TRP A 59 3.97 9.65 2.47
N VAL A 60 3.07 9.13 3.31
CA VAL A 60 3.24 7.82 3.96
C VAL A 60 3.36 6.70 2.93
N TYR A 61 2.51 6.68 1.91
CA TYR A 61 2.60 5.71 0.83
C TYR A 61 3.96 5.76 0.11
N ALA A 62 4.47 6.97 -0.19
CA ALA A 62 5.76 7.15 -0.83
C ALA A 62 6.91 6.61 0.04
N LEU A 63 6.88 6.88 1.35
CA LEU A 63 7.87 6.34 2.29
C LEU A 63 7.83 4.82 2.37
N MET A 64 6.63 4.23 2.40
CA MET A 64 6.47 2.79 2.39
C MET A 64 7.02 2.18 1.11
N MET A 65 6.68 2.73 -0.06
CA MET A 65 7.22 2.25 -1.33
C MET A 65 8.75 2.33 -1.35
N LEU A 66 9.31 3.45 -0.87
CA LEU A 66 10.76 3.62 -0.77
C LEU A 66 11.40 2.59 0.18
N SER A 67 10.77 2.31 1.33
CA SER A 67 11.29 1.29 2.26
C SER A 67 11.22 -0.11 1.65
N GLY A 68 10.15 -0.43 0.92
CA GLY A 68 10.01 -1.70 0.20
C GLY A 68 11.10 -1.88 -0.86
N TYR A 69 11.36 -0.85 -1.67
CA TYR A 69 12.46 -0.88 -2.66
C TYR A 69 13.83 -1.00 -1.99
N ARG A 70 14.03 -0.40 -0.82
CA ARG A 70 15.29 -0.55 -0.06
C ARG A 70 15.45 -1.94 0.55
N ALA A 71 14.36 -2.60 0.94
CA ALA A 71 14.40 -3.91 1.59
C ALA A 71 14.54 -5.06 0.58
N TRP A 72 13.82 -5.00 -0.55
CA TRP A 72 13.71 -6.12 -1.50
C TRP A 72 14.11 -5.79 -2.94
N GLY A 73 14.45 -4.53 -3.23
CA GLY A 73 14.78 -4.13 -4.61
C GLY A 73 13.66 -4.50 -5.60
N ASN A 74 14.01 -5.26 -6.63
CA ASN A 74 13.09 -5.77 -7.65
C ASN A 74 12.76 -7.26 -7.48
N ASP A 75 13.10 -7.86 -6.33
CA ASP A 75 12.86 -9.29 -6.09
C ASP A 75 11.39 -9.57 -5.72
N CYS A 76 11.08 -10.81 -5.35
CA CYS A 76 9.72 -11.23 -5.01
C CYS A 76 9.21 -10.73 -3.64
N GLY A 77 10.10 -10.22 -2.78
CA GLY A 77 9.77 -9.77 -1.42
C GLY A 77 9.34 -10.91 -0.50
N LEU A 78 8.39 -10.66 0.41
CA LEU A 78 7.82 -11.73 1.24
C LEU A 78 7.02 -12.73 0.38
N GLY A 79 7.23 -14.02 0.67
CA GLY A 79 6.46 -15.11 0.06
C GLY A 79 4.93 -14.96 0.25
N PRO A 80 4.15 -15.55 -0.66
CA PRO A 80 2.69 -15.56 -0.53
C PRO A 80 2.27 -16.33 0.73
N PRO A 81 1.09 -16.02 1.29
CA PRO A 81 0.69 -16.50 2.60
C PRO A 81 0.23 -17.97 2.55
N GLY A 82 -0.20 -18.45 1.37
CA GLY A 82 -0.46 -19.87 1.10
C GLY A 82 0.60 -20.49 0.18
N LEU A 83 1.07 -21.69 0.53
CA LEU A 83 2.01 -22.50 -0.29
C LEU A 83 1.43 -22.91 -1.66
N TRP A 84 0.11 -22.83 -1.83
CA TRP A 84 -0.60 -23.13 -3.07
C TRP A 84 -0.60 -21.97 -4.07
N TYR A 85 -0.19 -20.77 -3.64
CA TYR A 85 -0.11 -19.60 -4.51
C TYR A 85 1.31 -19.45 -5.06
N PRO A 86 1.49 -19.27 -6.38
CA PRO A 86 2.82 -19.09 -6.95
C PRO A 86 3.47 -17.82 -6.41
N THR A 87 4.76 -17.87 -6.10
CA THR A 87 5.51 -16.70 -5.64
C THR A 87 5.59 -15.69 -6.80
N PRO A 88 5.06 -14.47 -6.63
CA PRO A 88 5.10 -13.47 -7.68
C PRO A 88 6.55 -13.05 -7.94
N GLN A 89 6.88 -12.76 -9.20
CA GLN A 89 8.25 -12.36 -9.58
C GLN A 89 8.62 -10.97 -9.03
N ARG A 90 7.64 -10.07 -8.89
CA ARG A 90 7.78 -8.71 -8.34
C ARG A 90 6.84 -8.55 -7.16
N TRP A 91 7.35 -7.99 -6.05
CA TRP A 91 6.50 -7.66 -4.90
C TRP A 91 5.50 -6.53 -5.23
N SER A 92 4.38 -6.51 -4.53
CA SER A 92 3.34 -5.48 -4.65
C SER A 92 3.21 -4.67 -3.37
N PHE A 93 2.53 -3.52 -3.41
CA PHE A 93 2.20 -2.77 -2.19
C PHE A 93 1.48 -3.64 -1.14
N ASN A 94 0.63 -4.58 -1.56
CA ASN A 94 -0.02 -5.51 -0.64
C ASN A 94 0.97 -6.46 0.04
N THR A 95 1.99 -6.92 -0.67
CA THR A 95 3.08 -7.74 -0.09
C THR A 95 3.81 -6.95 0.99
N LEU A 96 4.16 -5.69 0.68
CA LEU A 96 4.78 -4.78 1.64
C LEU A 96 3.90 -4.52 2.85
N TRP A 97 2.65 -4.15 2.62
CA TRP A 97 1.71 -3.82 3.68
C TRP A 97 1.41 -5.01 4.59
N ARG A 98 1.37 -6.22 4.02
CA ARG A 98 1.29 -7.46 4.79
C ARG A 98 2.55 -7.66 5.63
N GLY A 99 3.74 -7.58 5.04
CA GLY A 99 5.01 -7.73 5.74
C GLY A 99 5.14 -6.75 6.91
N PHE A 100 4.88 -5.46 6.65
CA PHE A 100 4.88 -4.41 7.66
C PHE A 100 3.92 -4.72 8.81
N ARG A 101 2.68 -5.14 8.51
CA ARG A 101 1.72 -5.53 9.56
C ARG A 101 2.23 -6.74 10.34
N THR A 102 2.73 -7.78 9.67
CA THR A 102 3.29 -8.96 10.34
C THR A 102 4.41 -8.59 11.30
N GLU A 103 5.36 -7.76 10.88
CA GLU A 103 6.48 -7.30 11.73
C GLU A 103 6.01 -6.44 12.90
N MET A 104 5.09 -5.50 12.67
CA MET A 104 4.51 -4.67 13.74
C MET A 104 3.83 -5.53 14.81
N TRP A 105 3.13 -6.59 14.41
CA TRP A 105 2.49 -7.52 15.31
C TRP A 105 3.45 -8.42 16.11
N GLN A 106 4.72 -8.53 15.70
CA GLN A 106 5.74 -9.24 16.45
C GLN A 106 6.42 -8.35 17.51
N GLN A 107 6.17 -7.03 17.49
CA GLN A 107 6.72 -6.12 18.49
C GLN A 107 5.98 -6.29 19.82
N ALA A 108 6.73 -6.55 20.89
CA ALA A 108 6.18 -6.77 22.23
C ALA A 108 5.39 -5.56 22.77
N GLU A 109 5.73 -4.37 22.31
CA GLU A 109 5.09 -3.11 22.72
C GLU A 109 3.83 -2.80 21.88
N PHE A 110 3.61 -3.51 20.77
CA PHE A 110 2.49 -3.22 19.88
C PHE A 110 1.17 -3.62 20.54
N ARG A 111 0.28 -2.63 20.69
CA ARG A 111 -1.08 -2.81 21.17
C ARG A 111 -2.04 -2.41 20.06
N ALA A 112 -2.82 -3.36 19.55
CA ALA A 112 -3.87 -3.05 18.60
C ALA A 112 -4.92 -2.16 19.27
N THR A 113 -4.99 -0.89 18.86
CA THR A 113 -5.90 0.08 19.47
C THR A 113 -7.35 -0.16 19.06
N TRP A 114 -8.23 -0.06 20.05
CA TRP A 114 -9.67 -0.36 20.09
C TRP A 114 -10.58 0.48 19.16
N THR A 115 -11.64 -0.13 18.62
CA THR A 115 -12.81 0.57 18.05
C THR A 115 -13.91 0.74 19.10
N TRP A 116 -14.39 1.97 19.27
CA TRP A 116 -15.40 2.36 20.25
C TRP A 116 -16.75 1.64 20.02
N SER A 117 -17.35 1.07 21.09
CA SER A 117 -18.64 0.37 21.08
C SER A 117 -19.59 1.05 22.08
N ARG A 118 -20.87 1.25 21.69
CA ARG A 118 -21.87 2.01 22.45
C ARG A 118 -22.57 1.22 23.58
N ASP A 119 -22.48 -0.10 23.62
CA ASP A 119 -23.32 -0.90 24.53
C ASP A 119 -22.56 -1.93 25.39
N ASN A 120 -23.03 -2.00 26.64
CA ASN A 120 -22.55 -2.74 27.83
C ASN A 120 -21.15 -3.36 27.72
N TRP A 121 -20.20 -2.60 28.29
CA TRP A 121 -18.75 -2.70 28.15
C TRP A 121 -18.13 -4.01 28.65
N LEU A 122 -18.60 -4.52 29.80
CA LEU A 122 -17.89 -5.56 30.56
C LEU A 122 -17.96 -6.97 29.97
N GLU A 123 -19.07 -7.37 29.33
CA GLU A 123 -19.21 -8.72 28.77
C GLU A 123 -18.68 -8.84 27.34
N LYS A 124 -18.46 -7.71 26.67
CA LYS A 124 -18.10 -7.65 25.25
C LYS A 124 -16.58 -7.54 25.04
N GLU A 125 -15.83 -6.91 25.93
CA GLU A 125 -14.39 -6.67 25.73
C GLU A 125 -13.57 -7.89 25.33
N THR A 126 -13.79 -9.04 25.97
CA THR A 126 -13.02 -10.25 25.71
C THR A 126 -13.42 -10.90 24.38
N LEU A 127 -14.72 -10.96 24.07
CA LEU A 127 -15.25 -11.51 22.83
C LEU A 127 -14.88 -10.66 21.62
N TRP A 128 -14.91 -9.33 21.75
CA TRP A 128 -14.51 -8.41 20.68
C TRP A 128 -13.01 -8.45 20.46
N SER A 129 -12.20 -8.50 21.52
CA SER A 129 -10.75 -8.67 21.40
C SER A 129 -10.41 -10.00 20.72
N ALA A 130 -11.08 -11.10 21.10
CA ALA A 130 -10.88 -12.40 20.46
C ALA A 130 -11.33 -12.40 18.99
N LEU A 131 -12.47 -11.79 18.67
CA LEU A 131 -13.00 -11.71 17.30
C LEU A 131 -12.11 -10.84 16.39
N PHE A 132 -11.66 -9.67 16.88
CA PHE A 132 -10.75 -8.78 16.16
C PHE A 132 -9.39 -9.44 15.94
N ASN A 133 -8.85 -10.09 16.97
CA ASN A 133 -7.61 -10.84 16.85
C ASN A 133 -7.75 -12.02 15.89
N ALA A 134 -8.89 -12.72 15.90
CA ALA A 134 -9.17 -13.83 14.98
C ALA A 134 -9.36 -13.36 13.53
N THR A 135 -10.04 -12.24 13.28
CA THR A 135 -10.22 -11.68 11.93
C THR A 135 -8.95 -11.01 11.39
N LEU A 136 -8.13 -10.40 12.24
CA LEU A 136 -6.83 -9.85 11.84
C LEU A 136 -5.75 -10.92 11.71
N ALA A 137 -5.85 -12.04 12.45
CA ALA A 137 -5.02 -13.21 12.26
C ALA A 137 -5.42 -14.01 11.01
N SER A 138 -6.71 -14.12 10.69
CA SER A 138 -7.16 -14.82 9.47
C SER A 138 -6.74 -14.09 8.18
N ALA A 139 -6.59 -12.76 8.23
CA ALA A 139 -6.00 -11.97 7.14
C ALA A 139 -4.49 -12.22 6.92
N ARG A 140 -3.85 -13.09 7.73
CA ARG A 140 -2.43 -13.48 7.60
C ARG A 140 -2.22 -14.76 6.79
N VAL A 141 -3.28 -15.51 6.44
CA VAL A 141 -3.25 -16.72 5.58
C VAL A 141 -3.47 -16.38 4.11
#